data_AF-A0A4S2GVH6-F1
#
_entry.id   AF-A0A4S2GVH6-F1
#
_cell.length_a   1.000
_cell.length_b   1.000
_cell.length_c   1.000
_cell.angle_alpha   90.00
_cell.angle_beta   90.00
_cell.angle_gamma   90.00
#
_symmetry.space_group_name_H-M   'P 1'
#
loop_
_entity.id
_entity.type
_entity.pdbx_description
1 polymer ?
#
loop_
_entity_poly.entity_id
_entity_poly.type
_entity_poly.pdbx_seq_one_letter_code
_entity_poly.pdbx_strand_id
1 'polypeptide(L)' 'MSAVVIHTDGACSGNPGPGGWGAVLEYGRHPKEISG' A
#
# COMPACT_ATOMS: atom_id res chain seq x y z
N MET A 1 -6.19 -17.83 14.30
CA MET A 1 -6.93 -16.81 13.55
C MET A 1 -5.89 -16.05 12.73
N SER A 2 -5.84 -16.24 11.42
CA SER A 2 -4.91 -15.51 10.54
C SER A 2 -5.55 -14.17 10.20
N ALA A 3 -4.98 -13.08 10.72
CA ALA A 3 -5.38 -11.73 10.33
C ALA A 3 -4.77 -11.38 8.98
N VAL A 4 -5.48 -10.57 8.20
CA VAL A 4 -4.89 -9.86 7.05
C VAL A 4 -4.31 -8.57 7.59
N VAL A 5 -3.01 -8.34 7.38
CA VAL A 5 -2.35 -7.07 7.71
C VAL A 5 -2.22 -6.27 6.42
N ILE A 6 -2.58 -4.98 6.47
CA ILE A 6 -2.48 -4.08 5.33
C ILE A 6 -1.65 -2.87 5.75
N HIS A 7 -0.53 -2.65 5.06
CA HIS A 7 0.28 -1.45 5.16
C HIS A 7 -0.05 -0.54 3.98
N THR A 8 -0.25 0.76 4.23
CA THR A 8 -0.62 1.72 3.19
C THR A 8 0.25 2.96 3.30
N ASP A 9 0.70 3.49 2.17
CA ASP A 9 1.41 4.76 2.08
C ASP A 9 1.00 5.54 0.82
N GLY A 10 1.16 6.85 0.87
CA GLY A 10 0.83 7.74 -0.24
C GLY A 10 1.61 9.05 -0.18
N ALA A 11 2.06 9.51 -1.34
CA ALA A 11 2.86 10.72 -1.47
C ALA A 11 2.48 11.51 -2.73
N CYS A 12 2.73 12.83 -2.69
CA CYS A 12 2.53 13.73 -3.82
C CYS A 12 3.78 14.57 -4.09
N SER A 13 4.07 14.79 -5.39
CA SER A 13 5.15 15.67 -5.83
C SER A 13 4.71 17.14 -5.84
N GLY A 14 4.50 17.75 -4.67
CA GLY A 14 4.10 19.16 -4.50
C GLY A 14 2.65 19.37 -4.06
N ASN A 15 2.17 20.63 -4.13
CA ASN A 15 0.80 21.01 -3.75
C ASN A 15 0.20 22.10 -4.70
N PRO A 16 -0.51 21.74 -5.79
CA PRO A 16 -0.78 20.37 -6.24
C PRO A 16 0.39 19.78 -7.03
N GLY A 17 0.41 18.46 -7.15
CA GLY A 17 1.35 17.76 -8.02
C GLY A 17 0.94 16.30 -8.23
N PRO A 18 1.62 15.58 -9.15
CA PRO A 18 1.36 14.17 -9.38
C PRO A 18 1.50 13.37 -8.08
N GLY A 19 0.47 12.59 -7.76
CA GLY A 19 0.42 11.72 -6.59
C GLY A 19 0.59 10.25 -6.95
N GLY A 20 0.94 9.45 -5.96
CA GLY A 20 0.94 8.01 -6.04
C GLY A 20 0.67 7.38 -4.66
N TRP A 21 0.30 6.12 -4.67
CA TRP A 21 -0.01 5.34 -3.48
C TRP A 21 0.47 3.90 -3.61
N GLY A 22 0.65 3.25 -2.47
CA GLY A 22 1.05 1.85 -2.40
C GLY A 22 0.39 1.16 -1.21
N ALA A 23 0.14 -0.14 -1.36
CA ALA A 23 -0.28 -0.98 -0.27
C ALA A 23 0.36 -2.38 -0.33
N VAL A 24 0.71 -2.90 0.85
CA VAL A 24 1.22 -4.25 1.05
C VAL A 24 0.20 -5.02 1.88
N LEU A 25 -0.29 -6.13 1.34
CA LEU A 25 -1.21 -7.04 2.00
C LEU A 25 -0.44 -8.29 2.42
N GLU A 26 -0.53 -8.66 3.69
CA GLU A 26 0.09 -9.85 4.24
C GLU A 26 -0.96 -10.78 4.83
N TYR A 27 -1.02 -12.00 4.30
CA TYR A 27 -1.85 -13.07 4.84
C TYR A 27 -1.07 -14.39 4.91
N GLY A 28 -0.53 -14.71 6.08
CA GLY A 28 0.31 -15.90 6.26
C GLY A 28 1.55 -15.84 5.36
N ARG A 29 1.64 -16.74 4.37
CA ARG A 29 2.74 -16.77 3.38
C ARG A 29 2.38 -16.13 2.04
N HIS A 30 1.26 -15.41 1.98
CA HIS A 30 0.78 -14.77 0.78
C HIS A 30 0.94 -13.25 0.89
N PRO A 31 2.11 -12.70 0.49
CA PRO A 31 2.27 -11.27 0.31
C PRO A 31 1.65 -10.84 -1.03
N LYS A 32 1.09 -9.63 -1.06
CA LYS A 32 0.68 -8.96 -2.30
C LYS A 32 0.95 -7.47 -2.20
N GLU A 33 1.58 -6.92 -3.23
CA GLU A 33 1.81 -5.49 -3.38
C GLU A 33 0.90 -4.93 -4.48
N ILE A 34 0.33 -3.75 -4.24
CA ILE A 34 -0.44 -2.98 -5.22
C ILE A 34 -0.04 -1.50 -5.14
N SER A 35 -0.08 -0.81 -6.28
CA SER A 35 0.26 0.62 -6.38
C SER A 35 -0.53 1.30 -7.48
N GLY A 36 -0.55 2.63 -7.44
CA GLY A 36 -1.10 3.48 -8.49
C GLY A 36 -0.97 4.96 -8.17
#